data_AF-C4IXE7-F1
#
_entry.id   AF-C4IXE7-F1
#
_cell.length_a   1.000
_cell.length_b   1.000
_cell.length_c   1.000
_cell.angle_alpha   90.00
_cell.angle_beta   90.00
_cell.angle_gamma   90.00
#
_symmetry.space_group_name_H-M   'P 1'
#
loop_
_entity.id
_entity.type
_entity.pdbx_description
1 polymer ?
#
loop_
_entity_poly.entity_id
_entity_poly.type
_entity_poly.pdbx_seq_one_letter_code
_entity_poly.pdbx_strand_id
1 'polypeptide(L)'
;MLNKITLKITNYIKLNGNIKNEGDLDRINYSLQVILGDLLKTIILVCMFLNLGKIKYFLFSLLILSSIRTFLGGYHCKTFTTCFCFSLVFFLLTSFVGPMIPRLSNNIYYILSLINILIVVFYAPFPNIKRPIKTKKRRQNLKLLSIFSLIFWTSLLCFEF
;
A
#
# COMPACT_ATOMS: atom_id res chain seq x y z
N MET A 1 3.18 21.62 1.60
CA MET A 1 4.41 21.75 0.78
C MET A 1 4.33 20.94 -0.51
N LEU A 2 4.05 19.63 -0.46
CA LEU A 2 3.87 18.79 -1.67
C LEU A 2 2.88 19.39 -2.69
N ASN A 3 1.74 19.89 -2.24
CA ASN A 3 0.71 20.44 -3.15
C ASN A 3 1.24 21.56 -4.07
N LYS A 4 2.16 22.41 -3.59
CA LYS A 4 2.74 23.49 -4.42
C LYS A 4 3.65 22.91 -5.51
N ILE A 5 4.43 21.89 -5.17
CA ILE A 5 5.33 21.19 -6.11
C ILE A 5 4.50 20.46 -7.17
N THR A 6 3.49 19.70 -6.75
CA THR A 6 2.65 18.94 -7.68
C THR A 6 1.85 19.85 -8.59
N LEU A 7 1.31 20.97 -8.08
CA LEU A 7 0.64 21.97 -8.92
C LEU A 7 1.59 22.57 -9.96
N LYS A 8 2.85 22.86 -9.60
CA LYS A 8 3.85 23.36 -10.56
C LYS A 8 4.11 22.34 -11.67
N ILE A 9 4.23 21.06 -11.33
CA ILE A 9 4.41 19.98 -12.30
C ILE A 9 3.15 19.81 -13.17
N THR A 10 1.96 19.82 -12.58
CA THR A 10 0.69 19.70 -13.32
C THR A 10 0.50 20.87 -14.29
N ASN A 11 0.85 22.09 -13.89
CA ASN A 11 0.81 23.27 -14.76
C ASN A 11 1.80 23.15 -15.92
N TYR A 12 3.01 22.63 -15.66
CA TYR A 12 3.97 22.35 -16.71
C TYR A 12 3.44 21.31 -17.71
N ILE A 13 2.78 20.24 -17.23
CA ILE A 13 2.13 19.23 -18.08
C ILE A 13 0.97 19.85 -18.87
N LYS A 14 0.18 20.74 -18.27
CA LYS A 14 -0.91 21.46 -18.95
C LYS A 14 -0.39 22.31 -20.11
N LEU A 15 0.71 23.02 -19.90
CA LEU A 15 1.29 23.93 -20.92
C LEU A 15 1.95 23.17 -22.08
N ASN A 16 2.55 22.02 -21.81
CA ASN A 16 3.29 21.23 -22.82
C ASN A 16 2.51 20.02 -23.35
N GLY A 17 1.30 19.78 -22.85
CA GLY A 17 0.46 18.64 -23.22
C GLY A 17 -0.87 19.06 -23.81
N ASN A 18 -1.49 18.17 -24.59
CA ASN A 18 -2.82 18.42 -25.18
C ASN A 18 -3.96 18.04 -24.21
N ILE A 19 -3.82 18.35 -22.92
CA ILE A 19 -4.80 18.01 -21.88
C ILE A 19 -5.65 19.24 -21.58
N LYS A 20 -6.88 19.25 -22.11
CA LYS A 20 -7.82 20.38 -21.96
C LYS A 20 -8.82 20.20 -20.82
N ASN A 21 -9.05 18.96 -20.38
CA ASN A 21 -10.01 18.63 -19.34
C ASN A 21 -9.44 18.91 -17.94
N GLU A 22 -10.05 19.84 -17.21
CA GLU A 22 -9.65 20.17 -15.84
C GLU A 22 -9.76 18.98 -14.88
N GLY A 23 -10.77 18.12 -15.06
CA GLY A 23 -10.93 16.92 -14.25
C GLY A 23 -9.79 15.90 -14.42
N ASP A 24 -9.12 15.89 -15.56
CA ASP A 24 -7.95 15.03 -15.77
C ASP A 24 -6.68 15.67 -15.21
N LEU A 25 -6.55 17.00 -15.25
CA LEU A 25 -5.47 17.72 -14.57
C LEU A 25 -5.53 17.53 -13.04
N ASP A 26 -6.73 17.56 -12.46
CA ASP A 26 -6.93 17.29 -11.03
C ASP A 26 -6.52 15.86 -10.64
N ARG A 27 -6.86 14.88 -11.50
CA ARG A 27 -6.43 13.49 -11.31
C ARG A 27 -4.91 13.35 -11.41
N ILE A 28 -4.26 14.05 -12.34
CA ILE A 28 -2.81 14.07 -12.47
C ILE A 28 -2.18 14.68 -11.21
N ASN A 29 -2.64 15.85 -10.78
CA ASN A 29 -2.13 16.52 -9.58
C ASN A 29 -2.29 15.61 -8.34
N TYR A 30 -3.46 15.00 -8.15
CA TYR A 30 -3.69 14.06 -7.06
C TYR A 30 -2.76 12.83 -7.13
N SER A 31 -2.59 12.26 -8.32
CA SER A 31 -1.71 11.11 -8.52
C SER A 31 -0.25 11.45 -8.19
N LEU A 32 0.23 12.62 -8.61
CA LEU A 32 1.56 13.13 -8.26
C LEU A 32 1.70 13.35 -6.74
N GLN A 33 0.68 13.86 -6.06
CA GLN A 33 0.69 14.02 -4.60
C GLN A 33 0.84 12.67 -3.88
N VAL A 34 0.13 11.65 -4.35
CA VAL A 34 0.23 10.30 -3.78
C VAL A 34 1.60 9.70 -4.04
N ILE A 35 2.09 9.74 -5.29
CA ILE A 35 3.39 9.16 -5.67
C ILE A 35 4.52 9.82 -4.89
N LEU A 36 4.62 11.16 -4.92
CA LEU A 36 5.67 11.88 -4.21
C LEU A 36 5.55 11.71 -2.69
N GLY A 37 4.33 11.69 -2.16
CA GLY A 37 4.09 11.49 -0.73
C GLY A 37 4.56 10.12 -0.28
N ASP A 38 4.20 9.06 -1.00
CA ASP A 38 4.61 7.70 -0.66
C ASP A 38 6.11 7.46 -0.90
N LEU A 39 6.71 8.09 -1.93
CA LEU A 39 8.17 8.07 -2.13
C LEU A 39 8.92 8.72 -0.96
N LEU A 40 8.53 9.93 -0.55
CA LEU A 40 9.16 10.63 0.56
C LEU A 40 9.03 9.85 1.87
N LYS A 41 7.83 9.32 2.15
CA LYS A 41 7.59 8.44 3.30
C LYS A 41 8.50 7.21 3.27
N THR A 42 8.61 6.56 2.12
CA THR A 42 9.43 5.35 1.96
C THR A 42 10.91 5.65 2.18
N ILE A 43 11.43 6.75 1.66
CA ILE A 43 12.83 7.18 1.89
C ILE A 43 13.09 7.39 3.38
N ILE A 44 12.21 8.13 4.08
CA ILE A 44 12.35 8.37 5.52
C ILE A 44 12.36 7.06 6.31
N LEU A 45 11.43 6.15 6.00
CA LEU A 45 11.36 4.84 6.66
C LEU A 45 12.59 3.98 6.36
N VAL A 46 13.08 3.94 5.13
CA VAL A 46 14.32 3.23 4.77
C VAL A 46 15.49 3.73 5.60
N CYS A 47 15.70 5.04 5.67
CA CYS A 47 16.76 5.63 6.51
C CYS A 47 16.61 5.24 7.99
N MET A 48 15.40 5.27 8.53
CA MET A 48 15.14 4.85 9.92
C MET A 48 15.48 3.39 10.15
N PHE A 49 14.99 2.46 9.31
CA PHE A 49 15.22 1.03 9.49
C PHE A 49 16.64 0.58 9.15
N LEU A 50 17.37 1.34 8.33
CA LEU A 50 18.81 1.20 8.18
C LEU A 50 19.53 1.49 9.50
N ASN A 51 19.23 2.62 10.14
CA ASN A 51 19.83 3.00 11.43
C ASN A 51 19.47 2.03 12.57
N LEU A 52 18.27 1.42 12.52
CA LEU A 52 17.82 0.43 13.50
C LEU A 52 18.38 -0.98 13.24
N GLY A 53 19.10 -1.21 12.15
CA GLY A 53 19.64 -2.53 11.79
C GLY A 53 18.58 -3.58 11.42
N LYS A 54 17.34 -3.17 11.14
CA LYS A 54 16.19 -4.06 10.82
C LYS A 54 15.72 -3.94 9.36
N ILE A 55 16.57 -3.40 8.48
CA ILE A 55 16.21 -3.10 7.09
C ILE A 55 15.68 -4.31 6.31
N LYS A 56 16.20 -5.52 6.55
CA LYS A 56 15.75 -6.74 5.85
C LYS A 56 14.27 -7.05 6.15
N TYR A 57 13.89 -7.03 7.42
CA TYR A 57 12.50 -7.27 7.84
C TYR A 57 11.56 -6.15 7.36
N PHE A 58 12.04 -4.90 7.38
CA PHE A 58 11.30 -3.77 6.85
C PHE A 58 11.02 -3.92 5.35
N LEU A 59 12.05 -4.19 4.54
CA LEU A 59 11.90 -4.33 3.08
C LEU A 59 10.98 -5.51 2.73
N PHE A 60 11.10 -6.63 3.44
CA PHE A 60 10.19 -7.76 3.28
C PHE A 60 8.74 -7.39 3.61
N SER A 61 8.51 -6.74 4.74
CA SER A 61 7.17 -6.25 5.14
C SER A 61 6.60 -5.25 4.13
N LEU A 62 7.44 -4.34 3.64
CA LEU A 62 7.08 -3.32 2.65
C LEU A 62 6.69 -3.97 1.32
N LEU A 63 7.43 -4.98 0.89
CA LEU A 63 7.16 -5.73 -0.33
C LEU A 63 5.79 -6.41 -0.25
N ILE A 64 5.52 -7.16 0.82
CA ILE A 64 4.21 -7.82 1.04
C ILE A 64 3.08 -6.79 1.04
N LEU A 65 3.22 -5.73 1.85
CA LEU A 65 2.18 -4.72 2.00
C LEU A 65 1.91 -4.00 0.67
N SER A 66 2.94 -3.63 -0.07
CA SER A 66 2.81 -2.91 -1.34
C SER A 66 2.14 -3.75 -2.42
N SER A 67 2.48 -5.04 -2.55
CA SER A 67 1.84 -5.95 -3.50
C SER A 67 0.35 -6.10 -3.22
N ILE A 68 -0.02 -6.37 -1.97
CA ILE A 68 -1.42 -6.60 -1.58
C ILE A 68 -2.22 -5.29 -1.71
N ARG A 69 -1.72 -4.19 -1.13
CA ARG A 69 -2.44 -2.91 -1.02
C ARG A 69 -2.71 -2.26 -2.38
N THR A 70 -1.85 -2.49 -3.39
CA THR A 70 -2.05 -1.96 -4.74
C THR A 70 -3.39 -2.39 -5.35
N PHE A 71 -3.80 -3.63 -5.07
CA PHE A 71 -5.04 -4.23 -5.57
C PHE A 71 -6.20 -4.11 -4.59
N LEU A 72 -5.94 -4.33 -3.29
CA LEU A 72 -6.96 -4.23 -2.23
C LEU A 72 -7.51 -2.81 -2.08
N GLY A 73 -6.68 -1.80 -2.38
CA GLY A 73 -6.96 -0.42 -2.07
C GLY A 73 -6.65 -0.12 -0.60
N GLY A 74 -7.39 0.81 -0.02
CA GLY A 74 -7.27 1.12 1.40
C GLY A 74 -7.50 2.59 1.74
N TYR A 75 -7.49 2.85 3.04
CA TYR A 75 -7.67 4.16 3.59
C TYR A 75 -6.42 5.02 3.37
N HIS A 76 -6.55 6.14 2.67
CA HIS A 76 -5.55 7.21 2.73
C HIS A 76 -6.01 8.20 3.79
N CYS A 77 -5.19 8.38 4.83
CA CYS A 77 -5.48 9.33 5.89
C CYS A 77 -5.56 10.76 5.31
N LYS A 78 -6.34 11.63 5.96
CA LYS A 78 -6.52 13.03 5.52
C LYS A 78 -5.20 13.82 5.49
N THR A 79 -4.22 13.43 6.32
CA THR A 79 -2.93 14.12 6.42
C THR A 79 -1.75 13.18 6.18
N PHE A 80 -0.66 13.74 5.66
CA PHE A 80 0.59 13.01 5.45
C PHE A 80 1.16 12.46 6.76
N THR A 81 1.13 13.26 7.83
CA THR A 81 1.68 12.89 9.15
C THR A 81 0.96 11.71 9.78
N THR A 82 -0.38 11.68 9.74
CA THR A 82 -1.16 10.55 10.28
C THR A 82 -0.87 9.26 9.50
N CYS A 83 -0.78 9.36 8.18
CA CYS A 83 -0.41 8.22 7.34
C CYS A 83 1.02 7.74 7.62
N PHE A 84 1.96 8.67 7.80
CA PHE A 84 3.35 8.37 8.17
C PHE A 84 3.41 7.65 9.53
N CYS A 85 2.76 8.17 10.57
CA CYS A 85 2.76 7.55 11.89
C CYS A 85 2.15 6.15 11.87
N PHE A 86 1.04 5.96 11.17
CA PHE A 86 0.43 4.63 11.02
C PHE A 86 1.39 3.64 10.34
N SER A 87 2.01 4.04 9.23
CA SER A 87 3.00 3.21 8.54
C SER A 87 4.20 2.92 9.43
N LEU A 88 4.70 3.91 10.17
CA LEU A 88 5.84 3.74 11.07
C LEU A 88 5.52 2.70 12.15
N VAL A 89 4.39 2.84 12.85
CA VAL A 89 3.97 1.88 13.89
C VAL A 89 3.79 0.48 13.31
N PHE A 90 3.13 0.37 12.15
CA PHE A 90 2.96 -0.91 11.46
C PHE A 90 4.31 -1.59 11.18
N PHE A 91 5.26 -0.85 10.58
CA PHE A 91 6.56 -1.42 10.24
C PHE A 91 7.46 -1.68 11.45
N LEU A 92 7.32 -0.90 12.53
CA LEU A 92 8.00 -1.19 13.79
C LEU A 92 7.49 -2.51 14.37
N LEU A 93 6.17 -2.71 14.41
CA LEU A 93 5.58 -3.96 14.88
C LEU A 93 6.04 -5.15 14.02
N THR A 94 5.93 -5.08 12.69
CA THR A 94 6.31 -6.22 11.84
C THR A 94 7.82 -6.50 11.87
N SER A 95 8.67 -5.47 12.00
CA SER A 95 10.13 -5.65 11.94
C SER A 95 10.78 -5.99 13.29
N PHE A 96 10.16 -5.62 14.42
CA PHE A 96 10.66 -5.94 15.75
C PHE A 96 9.91 -7.10 16.39
N VAL A 97 8.58 -7.06 16.38
CA VAL A 97 7.75 -8.08 17.05
C VAL A 97 7.67 -9.33 16.19
N GLY A 98 7.51 -9.20 14.88
CA GLY A 98 7.39 -10.35 13.96
C GLY A 98 8.47 -11.41 14.17
N PRO A 99 9.77 -11.06 14.19
CA PRO A 99 10.85 -12.02 14.42
C PRO A 99 10.93 -12.59 15.84
N MET A 100 10.27 -11.97 16.82
CA MET A 100 10.23 -12.45 18.22
C MET A 100 9.10 -13.45 18.45
N ILE A 101 8.14 -13.56 17.52
CA ILE A 101 7.04 -14.51 17.64
C ILE A 101 7.61 -15.93 17.48
N PRO A 102 7.43 -16.81 18.48
CA PRO A 102 7.89 -18.19 18.37
C PRO A 102 7.15 -18.92 17.26
N ARG A 103 7.75 -19.99 16.74
CA ARG A 103 7.14 -20.80 15.69
C ARG A 103 5.79 -21.33 16.17
N LEU A 104 4.72 -20.83 15.57
CA LEU A 104 3.36 -21.28 15.82
C LEU A 104 3.15 -22.65 15.18
N SER A 105 2.16 -23.41 15.66
CA SER A 105 1.79 -24.66 15.01
C SER A 105 1.19 -24.39 13.62
N ASN A 106 1.42 -25.32 12.68
CA ASN A 106 0.91 -25.18 11.31
C ASN A 106 -0.61 -24.97 11.28
N ASN A 107 -1.34 -25.59 12.21
CA ASN A 107 -2.80 -25.42 12.35
C ASN A 107 -3.19 -23.96 12.62
N ILE A 108 -2.48 -23.27 13.52
CA ILE A 108 -2.74 -21.85 13.81
C ILE A 108 -2.45 -21.01 12.58
N TYR A 109 -1.36 -21.30 11.86
CA TYR A 109 -1.02 -20.59 10.63
C TYR A 109 -2.10 -20.73 9.55
N TYR A 110 -2.62 -21.94 9.34
CA TYR A 110 -3.71 -22.19 8.38
C TYR A 110 -5.00 -21.48 8.77
N ILE A 111 -5.35 -21.47 10.06
CA ILE A 111 -6.53 -20.76 10.55
C ILE A 111 -6.39 -19.25 10.30
N LEU A 112 -5.24 -18.66 10.65
CA LEU A 112 -4.98 -17.23 10.42
C LEU A 112 -5.00 -16.87 8.92
N SER A 113 -4.42 -17.73 8.09
CA SER A 113 -4.43 -17.56 6.63
C SER A 113 -5.85 -17.61 6.06
N LEU A 114 -6.68 -18.54 6.53
CA LEU A 114 -8.08 -18.65 6.13
C LEU A 114 -8.87 -17.39 6.52
N ILE A 115 -8.71 -16.92 7.76
CA ILE A 115 -9.35 -15.69 8.24
C ILE A 115 -8.94 -14.49 7.37
N ASN A 116 -7.64 -14.38 7.04
CA ASN A 116 -7.14 -13.30 6.18
C ASN A 116 -7.75 -13.34 4.78
N ILE A 117 -7.84 -14.53 4.17
CA ILE A 117 -8.48 -14.71 2.86
C ILE A 117 -9.96 -14.31 2.92
N LEU A 118 -10.69 -14.73 3.96
CA LEU A 118 -12.11 -14.36 4.14
C LEU A 118 -12.28 -12.85 4.23
N ILE A 119 -11.45 -12.16 5.01
CA ILE A 119 -11.46 -10.70 5.12
C ILE A 119 -11.27 -10.06 3.73
N VAL A 120 -10.29 -10.51 2.95
CA VAL A 120 -10.07 -9.96 1.60
C VAL A 120 -11.24 -10.26 0.66
N VAL A 121 -11.83 -11.47 0.72
CA VAL A 121 -12.98 -11.83 -0.12
C VAL A 121 -14.20 -10.95 0.19
N PHE A 122 -14.46 -10.61 1.45
CA PHE A 122 -15.62 -9.80 1.82
C PHE A 122 -15.39 -8.29 1.63
N TYR A 123 -14.21 -7.79 1.98
CA TYR A 123 -13.95 -6.35 2.05
C TYR A 123 -13.23 -5.77 0.83
N ALA A 124 -12.59 -6.59 -0.02
CA ALA A 124 -11.88 -6.09 -1.20
C ALA A 124 -12.78 -6.00 -2.46
N PRO A 125 -12.49 -5.04 -3.36
CA PRO A 125 -11.58 -3.90 -3.17
C PRO A 125 -12.24 -2.78 -2.37
N PHE A 126 -11.46 -2.06 -1.57
CA PHE A 126 -11.94 -0.92 -0.77
C PHE A 126 -11.85 0.38 -1.60
N PRO A 127 -12.96 0.91 -2.14
CA PRO A 127 -12.94 2.10 -2.98
C PRO A 127 -12.61 3.36 -2.18
N ASN A 128 -11.94 4.31 -2.82
CA ASN A 128 -11.68 5.64 -2.27
C ASN A 128 -12.46 6.68 -3.07
N ILE A 129 -13.01 7.70 -2.39
CA ILE A 129 -13.72 8.83 -3.01
C ILE A 129 -12.89 9.47 -4.14
N LYS A 130 -11.57 9.61 -3.94
CA LYS A 130 -10.64 10.19 -4.93
C LYS A 130 -10.17 9.19 -6.02
N ARG A 131 -10.47 7.90 -5.85
CA ARG A 131 -10.17 6.82 -6.81
C ARG A 131 -11.38 5.89 -6.93
N PRO A 132 -12.51 6.37 -7.51
CA PRO A 132 -13.72 5.58 -7.61
C PRO A 132 -13.53 4.41 -8.59
N ILE A 133 -14.12 3.26 -8.26
CA ILE A 133 -14.14 2.09 -9.13
C ILE A 133 -15.39 2.18 -10.02
N LYS A 134 -15.21 2.62 -11.27
CA LYS A 134 -16.31 2.96 -12.17
C LYS A 134 -17.01 1.75 -12.81
N THR A 135 -16.33 0.62 -12.97
CA THR A 135 -16.85 -0.53 -13.71
C THR A 135 -16.83 -1.82 -12.89
N LYS A 136 -17.86 -2.66 -13.06
CA LYS A 136 -17.94 -3.99 -12.42
C LYS A 136 -16.75 -4.87 -12.82
N LYS A 137 -16.35 -4.85 -14.10
CA LYS A 137 -15.16 -5.55 -14.61
C LYS A 137 -13.89 -5.14 -13.88
N ARG A 138 -13.65 -3.84 -13.67
CA ARG A 138 -12.49 -3.35 -12.92
C ARG A 138 -12.52 -3.82 -11.46
N ARG A 139 -13.70 -3.79 -10.83
CA ARG A 139 -13.89 -4.27 -9.45
C ARG A 139 -13.52 -5.75 -9.31
N GLN A 140 -14.02 -6.59 -10.22
CA GLN A 140 -13.72 -8.03 -10.24
C GLN A 140 -12.23 -8.29 -10.46
N ASN A 141 -11.60 -7.60 -11.42
CA ASN A 141 -10.17 -7.76 -11.66
C ASN A 141 -9.32 -7.38 -10.43
N LEU A 142 -9.65 -6.26 -9.76
CA LEU A 142 -8.96 -5.86 -8.53
C LEU A 142 -9.15 -6.88 -7.40
N LYS A 143 -10.36 -7.42 -7.25
CA LYS A 143 -10.65 -8.47 -6.27
C LYS A 143 -9.82 -9.72 -6.53
N LEU A 144 -9.81 -10.21 -7.78
CA LEU A 144 -9.03 -11.39 -8.17
C LEU A 144 -7.53 -11.17 -7.95
N LEU A 145 -6.98 -10.02 -8.36
CA LEU A 145 -5.58 -9.68 -8.14
C LEU A 145 -5.23 -9.57 -6.65
N SER A 146 -6.12 -9.02 -5.82
CA SER A 146 -5.89 -8.94 -4.37
C SER A 146 -5.87 -10.32 -3.71
N ILE A 147 -6.78 -11.22 -4.10
CA ILE A 147 -6.82 -12.60 -3.60
C ILE A 147 -5.59 -13.37 -4.08
N PHE A 148 -5.24 -13.25 -5.36
CA PHE A 148 -4.06 -13.89 -5.92
C PHE A 148 -2.77 -13.45 -5.21
N SER A 149 -2.58 -12.14 -5.05
CA SER A 149 -1.43 -11.60 -4.33
C SER A 149 -1.38 -12.08 -2.88
N LEU A 150 -2.53 -12.20 -2.22
CA LEU A 150 -2.59 -12.71 -0.85
C LEU A 150 -2.18 -14.18 -0.80
N ILE A 151 -2.77 -15.03 -1.64
CA ILE A 151 -2.49 -16.46 -1.70
C ILE A 151 -1.01 -16.70 -1.96
N PHE A 152 -0.42 -15.97 -2.92
CA PHE A 152 1.01 -16.03 -3.24
C PHE A 152 1.90 -15.78 -2.01
N TRP A 153 1.62 -14.73 -1.24
CA TRP A 153 2.41 -14.40 -0.04
C TRP A 153 2.17 -15.40 1.09
N THR A 154 0.94 -15.85 1.31
CA THR A 154 0.65 -16.86 2.34
C THR A 154 1.27 -18.21 2.01
N SER A 155 1.30 -18.62 0.73
CA SER A 155 1.96 -19.86 0.34
C SER A 155 3.47 -19.77 0.53
N LEU A 156 4.09 -18.65 0.14
CA LEU A 156 5.53 -18.45 0.30
C LEU A 156 5.95 -18.54 1.77
N LEU A 157 5.16 -17.92 2.65
CA LEU A 157 5.36 -18.02 4.09
C LEU A 157 5.11 -19.44 4.61
N CYS A 158 4.06 -20.16 4.17
CA CYS A 158 3.85 -21.56 4.54
C CYS A 158 5.01 -22.49 4.17
N PHE A 159 5.69 -22.25 3.04
CA PHE A 159 6.76 -23.13 2.55
C PHE A 159 8.11 -22.92 3.24
N GLU A 160 8.38 -21.71 3.76
CA GLU A 160 9.61 -21.44 4.53
C GLU A 160 9.50 -21.75 6.03
N PHE A 161 8.31 -22.10 6.51
CA PHE A 161 8.09 -22.58 7.88
C PHE A 161 8.09 -24.10 7.98
#